data_AF-A0AAW8LWJ5-F1
#
_entry.id   AF-A0AAW8LWJ5-F1
#
_cell.length_a   1.000
_cell.length_b   1.000
_cell.length_c   1.000
_cell.angle_alpha   90.00
_cell.angle_beta   90.00
_cell.angle_gamma   90.00
#
_symmetry.space_group_name_H-M   'P 1'
#
loop_
_entity.id
_entity.type
_entity.pdbx_description
1 polymer ?
#
loop_
_entity_poly.entity_id
_entity_poly.type
_entity_poly.pdbx_seq_one_letter_code
_entity_poly.pdbx_strand_id
1 'polypeptide(L)'
;MSLRWMLPSICGLILISGSAPALAQSCTTIRSQMGASASASNAETMQKQRQIAAIRALERQRSCTPEKAASGGLFNACRGLARQRADAESELAAARRSERSASLQARFQALGCDSTKQQRTSEADRRSGSDVYARNALYYCVRPSDGYHFPAPNSQFGGPNYAKSAIEQCRFICEDPAMTVYVLESPQLEISEMLSVETKTPYRELAAAFRYQTDLGRNSCNWSRYFARMNELSARTVSTTDLTGSIIPVPSLRPANVASSALAFEGPLLPQSGERTVRIVGPVFLQDSEGEFRAKAQLDKER
;
A
#
# COMPACT_ATOMS: atom_id res chain seq x y z
N MET A 1 50.97 -78.84 24.16
CA MET A 1 49.88 -77.87 24.41
C MET A 1 50.55 -76.58 24.88
N SER A 2 50.46 -75.39 24.31
CA SER A 2 49.91 -74.80 23.09
C SER A 2 50.51 -73.37 23.05
N LEU A 3 50.82 -72.84 21.86
CA LEU A 3 50.93 -71.42 21.42
C LEU A 3 51.59 -70.38 22.38
N ARG A 4 52.73 -69.71 22.11
CA ARG A 4 53.18 -68.84 20.99
C ARG A 4 52.33 -67.54 20.83
N TRP A 5 53.03 -66.39 20.70
CA TRP A 5 52.67 -65.06 20.12
C TRP A 5 52.74 -63.86 21.09
N MET A 6 53.79 -63.01 20.97
CA MET A 6 53.87 -61.72 20.24
C MET A 6 53.36 -60.50 21.05
N LEU A 7 54.29 -59.60 21.43
CA LEU A 7 54.07 -58.16 21.70
C LEU A 7 53.57 -57.44 20.39
N PRO A 8 53.11 -56.15 20.35
CA PRO A 8 53.32 -55.05 21.29
C PRO A 8 52.15 -54.00 21.44
N SER A 9 52.41 -52.96 22.26
CA SER A 9 52.03 -51.55 22.07
C SER A 9 50.59 -51.18 21.67
N ILE A 10 49.82 -50.63 22.61
CA ILE A 10 48.69 -49.73 22.31
C ILE A 10 48.99 -48.38 22.95
N CYS A 11 49.59 -47.50 22.14
CA CYS A 11 49.63 -46.07 22.37
C CYS A 11 48.21 -45.52 22.49
N GLY A 12 48.05 -44.57 23.41
CA GLY A 12 46.80 -43.88 23.65
C GLY A 12 46.25 -43.16 22.43
N LEU A 13 44.94 -43.27 22.27
CA LEU A 13 44.12 -42.34 21.50
C LEU A 13 42.89 -42.08 22.34
N ILE A 14 42.98 -41.04 23.16
CA ILE A 14 41.82 -40.34 23.71
C ILE A 14 41.10 -39.77 22.48
N LEU A 15 40.11 -40.51 21.98
CA LEU A 15 39.17 -39.99 21.00
C LEU A 15 38.34 -38.92 21.70
N ILE A 16 38.74 -37.67 21.51
CA ILE A 16 37.90 -36.49 21.73
C ILE A 16 36.80 -36.57 20.67
N SER A 17 35.76 -37.34 20.96
CA SER A 17 34.55 -37.36 20.16
C SER A 17 33.81 -36.03 20.35
N GLY A 18 33.96 -35.17 19.35
CA GLY A 18 32.94 -34.25 18.85
C GLY A 18 32.20 -33.40 19.90
N SER A 19 32.63 -32.16 20.03
CA SER A 19 31.86 -31.03 20.58
C SER A 19 30.64 -30.69 19.70
N ALA A 20 29.70 -31.62 19.55
CA ALA A 20 28.43 -31.42 18.84
C ALA A 20 27.21 -31.03 19.72
N PRO A 21 27.12 -31.29 21.05
CA PRO A 21 25.89 -30.98 21.78
C PRO A 21 25.74 -29.47 22.09
N ALA A 22 26.83 -28.70 22.06
CA ALA A 22 26.80 -27.28 22.44
C ALA A 22 26.19 -26.36 21.35
N LEU A 23 26.33 -26.71 20.06
CA LEU A 23 25.80 -25.90 18.95
C LEU A 23 24.30 -26.14 18.70
N ALA A 24 23.81 -27.37 18.92
CA ALA A 24 22.39 -27.67 18.75
C ALA A 24 21.50 -26.94 19.78
N GLN A 25 22.00 -26.73 21.01
CA GLN A 25 21.30 -25.98 22.06
C GLN A 25 21.36 -24.46 21.85
N SER A 26 22.38 -23.93 21.17
CA SER A 26 22.46 -22.51 20.84
C SER A 26 21.52 -22.12 19.68
N CYS A 27 21.34 -23.00 18.70
CA CYS A 27 20.40 -22.76 17.60
C CYS A 27 18.93 -22.72 18.07
N THR A 28 18.52 -23.62 18.96
CA THR A 28 17.14 -23.68 19.48
C THR A 28 16.81 -22.51 20.40
N THR A 29 17.79 -22.06 21.20
CA THR A 29 17.63 -20.87 22.06
C THR A 29 17.59 -19.57 21.25
N ILE A 30 18.36 -19.43 20.18
CA ILE A 30 18.23 -18.28 19.27
C ILE A 30 16.89 -18.32 18.53
N ARG A 31 16.42 -19.51 18.14
CA ARG A 31 15.10 -19.68 17.53
C ARG A 31 13.95 -19.29 18.46
N SER A 32 14.03 -19.61 19.75
CA SER A 32 13.02 -19.15 20.72
C SER A 32 13.16 -17.66 21.08
N GLN A 33 14.38 -17.10 21.04
CA GLN A 33 14.63 -15.66 21.23
C GLN A 33 14.15 -14.78 20.06
N MET A 34 14.00 -15.33 18.86
CA MET A 34 13.27 -14.64 17.77
C MET A 34 11.81 -14.35 18.17
N GLY A 35 11.23 -15.14 19.09
CA GLY A 35 9.90 -14.91 19.66
C GLY A 35 9.86 -13.98 20.88
N ALA A 36 10.98 -13.78 21.61
CA ALA A 36 10.99 -13.01 22.85
C ALA A 36 12.27 -12.20 23.07
N SER A 37 12.11 -10.96 23.53
CA SER A 37 13.09 -9.95 23.99
C SER A 37 13.39 -8.77 23.03
N ALA A 38 14.24 -7.83 23.44
CA ALA A 38 14.33 -6.50 22.83
C ALA A 38 15.77 -5.96 22.84
N SER A 39 16.00 -4.96 21.98
CA SER A 39 17.09 -3.96 21.95
C SER A 39 18.28 -4.21 21.03
N ALA A 40 18.27 -3.53 19.89
CA ALA A 40 19.42 -2.90 19.25
C ALA A 40 19.00 -1.49 18.80
N SER A 41 19.93 -0.54 18.71
CA SER A 41 19.65 0.87 18.41
C SER A 41 20.39 1.32 17.14
N ASN A 42 19.64 1.56 16.07
CA ASN A 42 20.14 2.13 14.81
C ASN A 42 19.85 3.64 14.70
N ALA A 43 20.51 4.32 13.74
CA ALA A 43 20.32 5.75 13.47
C ALA A 43 18.86 6.13 13.17
N GLU A 44 18.11 5.29 12.47
CA GLU A 44 16.68 5.49 12.18
C GLU A 44 15.82 5.43 13.47
N THR A 45 16.11 4.47 14.36
CA THR A 45 15.43 4.40 15.67
C THR A 45 15.73 5.63 16.53
N MET A 46 16.95 6.15 16.47
CA MET A 46 17.34 7.38 17.17
C MET A 46 16.64 8.61 16.58
N GLN A 47 16.45 8.68 15.26
CA GLN A 47 15.69 9.75 14.61
C GLN A 47 14.22 9.73 15.03
N LYS A 48 13.58 8.55 15.05
CA LYS A 48 12.20 8.38 15.52
C LYS A 48 12.04 8.72 17.00
N GLN A 49 13.01 8.37 17.84
CA GLN A 49 13.03 8.79 19.24
C GLN A 49 13.09 10.31 19.40
N ARG A 50 13.91 11.01 18.61
CA ARG A 50 13.95 12.49 18.59
C ARG A 50 12.61 13.08 18.16
N GLN A 51 11.95 12.48 17.17
CA GLN A 51 10.62 12.90 16.74
C GLN A 51 9.58 12.76 17.86
N ILE A 52 9.57 11.63 18.58
CA ILE A 52 8.68 11.43 19.73
C ILE A 52 8.95 12.48 20.82
N ALA A 53 10.22 12.79 21.09
CA ALA A 53 10.59 13.82 22.06
C ALA A 53 10.08 15.22 21.65
N ALA A 54 10.16 15.56 20.36
CA ALA A 54 9.62 16.82 19.83
C ALA A 54 8.08 16.89 19.95
N ILE A 55 7.37 15.79 19.65
CA ILE A 55 5.90 15.72 19.82
C ILE A 55 5.54 15.93 21.29
N ARG A 56 6.24 15.28 22.23
CA ARG A 56 6.03 15.46 23.68
C ARG A 56 6.31 16.89 24.14
N ALA A 57 7.28 17.59 23.52
CA ALA A 57 7.52 19.00 23.80
C ALA A 57 6.34 19.88 23.36
N LEU A 58 5.77 19.62 22.18
CA LEU A 58 4.57 20.31 21.70
C LEU A 58 3.33 20.02 22.56
N GLU A 59 3.17 18.79 23.04
CA GLU A 59 2.10 18.42 23.99
C GLU A 59 2.19 19.25 25.28
N ARG A 60 3.40 19.43 25.82
CA ARG A 60 3.63 20.28 27.01
C ARG A 60 3.37 21.75 26.72
N GLN A 61 3.89 22.26 25.60
CA GLN A 61 3.72 23.66 25.19
C GLN A 61 2.25 24.03 25.02
N ARG A 62 1.43 23.12 24.49
CA ARG A 62 -0.01 23.32 24.29
C ARG A 62 -0.86 22.88 25.49
N SER A 63 -0.21 22.48 26.58
CA SER A 63 -0.85 21.95 27.80
C SER A 63 -1.91 20.89 27.47
N CYS A 64 -1.58 19.99 26.54
CA CYS A 64 -2.44 18.89 26.13
C CYS A 64 -2.45 17.83 27.23
N THR A 65 -3.61 17.65 27.86
CA THR A 65 -3.86 16.58 28.83
C THR A 65 -4.66 15.47 28.15
N PRO A 66 -4.64 14.22 28.67
CA PRO A 66 -5.46 13.14 28.14
C PRO A 66 -6.96 13.52 28.10
N GLU A 67 -7.42 14.30 29.07
CA GLU A 67 -8.78 14.85 29.11
C GLU A 67 -9.08 15.80 27.93
N LYS A 68 -8.14 16.70 27.61
CA LYS A 68 -8.26 17.60 26.45
C LYS A 68 -8.12 16.87 25.11
N ALA A 69 -7.46 15.73 25.05
CA ALA A 69 -7.43 14.89 23.85
C ALA A 69 -8.74 14.08 23.68
N ALA A 70 -9.37 13.73 24.80
CA ALA A 70 -10.66 13.05 24.85
C ALA A 70 -11.84 13.98 24.53
N SER A 71 -11.72 15.30 24.78
CA SER A 71 -12.80 16.26 24.56
C SER A 71 -13.33 16.24 23.11
N GLY A 72 -14.66 16.24 22.99
CA GLY A 72 -15.39 16.12 21.74
C GLY A 72 -15.29 17.38 20.87
N GLY A 73 -15.00 17.20 19.59
CA GLY A 73 -14.89 18.27 18.59
C GLY A 73 -14.17 17.76 17.34
N LEU A 74 -14.59 18.24 16.17
CA LEU A 74 -14.01 17.84 14.89
C LEU A 74 -12.54 18.29 14.75
N PHE A 75 -12.17 19.41 15.38
CA PHE A 75 -10.82 20.00 15.31
C PHE A 75 -10.15 20.04 16.68
N ASN A 76 -9.74 18.86 17.19
CA ASN A 76 -9.00 18.76 18.45
C ASN A 76 -7.51 18.55 18.19
N ALA A 77 -6.72 19.61 18.35
CA ALA A 77 -5.27 19.58 18.14
C ALA A 77 -4.54 18.63 19.11
N CYS A 78 -5.03 18.47 20.34
CA CYS A 78 -4.45 17.54 21.32
C CYS A 78 -4.74 16.08 20.96
N ARG A 79 -5.91 15.79 20.39
CA ARG A 79 -6.21 14.46 19.83
C ARG A 79 -5.32 14.11 18.63
N GLY A 80 -5.05 15.10 17.77
CA GLY A 80 -4.12 14.95 16.65
C GLY A 80 -2.70 14.62 17.12
N LEU A 81 -2.18 15.39 18.09
CA LEU A 81 -0.85 15.14 18.67
C LEU A 81 -0.77 13.77 19.37
N ALA A 82 -1.81 13.38 20.12
CA ALA A 82 -1.85 12.08 20.77
C ALA A 82 -1.83 10.90 19.77
N ARG A 83 -2.55 11.02 18.64
CA ARG A 83 -2.50 10.05 17.54
C ARG A 83 -1.11 9.99 16.92
N GLN A 84 -0.56 11.15 16.57
CA GLN A 84 0.78 11.24 15.96
C GLN A 84 1.86 10.64 16.87
N ARG A 85 1.76 10.82 18.19
CA ARG A 85 2.65 10.18 19.16
C ARG A 85 2.50 8.66 19.15
N ALA A 86 1.26 8.15 19.20
CA ALA A 86 0.99 6.72 19.18
C ALA A 86 1.49 6.05 17.89
N ASP A 87 1.30 6.71 16.75
CA ASP A 87 1.78 6.23 15.45
C ASP A 87 3.32 6.17 15.44
N ALA A 88 4.00 7.24 15.85
CA ALA A 88 5.47 7.27 15.92
C ALA A 88 6.05 6.25 16.91
N GLU A 89 5.37 6.02 18.06
CA GLU A 89 5.75 4.98 19.02
C GLU A 89 5.55 3.57 18.45
N SER A 90 4.50 3.35 17.65
CA SER A 90 4.25 2.06 16.98
C SER A 90 5.28 1.75 15.90
N GLU A 91 5.67 2.75 15.10
CA GLU A 91 6.69 2.62 14.08
C GLU A 91 8.07 2.35 14.70
N LEU A 92 8.41 3.04 15.79
CA LEU A 92 9.64 2.77 16.54
C LEU A 92 9.66 1.34 17.08
N ALA A 93 8.51 0.84 17.59
CA ALA A 93 8.39 -0.54 18.05
C ALA A 93 8.52 -1.55 16.91
N ALA A 94 7.97 -1.26 15.73
CA ALA A 94 8.08 -2.09 14.54
C ALA A 94 9.52 -2.13 14.00
N ALA A 95 10.19 -0.97 13.90
CA ALA A 95 11.58 -0.86 13.49
C ALA A 95 12.50 -1.68 14.41
N ARG A 96 12.32 -1.54 15.74
CA ARG A 96 13.07 -2.33 16.73
C ARG A 96 12.83 -3.84 16.62
N ARG A 97 11.63 -4.28 16.21
CA ARG A 97 11.34 -5.70 15.96
C ARG A 97 12.02 -6.20 14.69
N SER A 98 12.00 -5.42 13.62
CA SER A 98 12.63 -5.73 12.33
C SER A 98 14.15 -5.87 12.44
N GLU A 99 14.80 -4.91 13.09
CA GLU A 99 16.25 -4.92 13.33
C GLU A 99 16.69 -6.11 14.19
N ARG A 100 15.82 -6.51 15.11
CA ARG A 100 16.03 -7.66 15.97
C ARG A 100 15.92 -8.98 15.21
N SER A 101 14.94 -9.12 14.32
CA SER A 101 14.89 -10.29 13.43
C SER A 101 16.12 -10.34 12.53
N ALA A 102 16.58 -9.22 11.98
CA ALA A 102 17.76 -9.18 11.12
C ALA A 102 19.06 -9.57 11.85
N SER A 103 19.29 -9.02 13.05
CA SER A 103 20.48 -9.34 13.86
C SER A 103 20.47 -10.77 14.41
N LEU A 104 19.31 -11.28 14.83
CA LEU A 104 19.16 -12.68 15.25
C LEU A 104 19.31 -13.65 14.08
N GLN A 105 18.80 -13.30 12.89
CA GLN A 105 18.95 -14.09 11.67
C GLN A 105 20.40 -14.14 11.20
N ALA A 106 21.13 -13.01 11.24
CA ALA A 106 22.56 -12.97 10.95
C ALA A 106 23.37 -13.86 11.92
N ARG A 107 23.02 -13.84 13.22
CA ARG A 107 23.66 -14.70 14.23
C ARG A 107 23.31 -16.17 14.05
N PHE A 108 22.08 -16.47 13.63
CA PHE A 108 21.61 -17.82 13.33
C PHE A 108 22.37 -18.42 12.12
N GLN A 109 22.61 -17.61 11.08
CA GLN A 109 23.40 -18.00 9.91
C GLN A 109 24.89 -18.15 10.25
N ALA A 110 25.47 -17.23 11.02
CA ALA A 110 26.87 -17.29 11.43
C ALA A 110 27.21 -18.53 12.27
N LEU A 111 26.23 -19.06 13.01
CA LEU A 111 26.36 -20.32 13.77
C LEU A 111 26.10 -21.58 12.94
N GLY A 112 25.82 -21.45 11.63
CA GLY A 112 25.58 -22.58 10.73
C GLY A 112 24.27 -23.33 10.97
N CYS A 113 23.35 -22.73 11.73
CA CYS A 113 22.07 -23.33 12.12
C CYS A 113 21.09 -23.52 10.94
N ASP A 114 21.44 -23.04 9.74
CA ASP A 114 20.67 -23.15 8.49
C ASP A 114 20.81 -24.52 7.82
N SER A 115 21.76 -25.34 8.27
CA SER A 115 22.06 -26.66 7.70
C SER A 115 21.32 -27.80 8.40
N THR A 116 20.00 -27.70 8.48
CA THR A 116 19.15 -28.89 8.60
C THR A 116 18.04 -28.82 7.57
N LYS A 117 18.20 -29.61 6.50
CA LYS A 117 17.12 -30.09 5.65
C LYS A 117 16.07 -30.76 6.55
N GLN A 118 15.18 -29.98 7.14
CA GLN A 118 13.88 -30.47 7.54
C GLN A 118 13.06 -30.52 6.26
N GLN A 119 13.04 -31.73 5.71
CA GLN A 119 11.90 -32.35 5.04
C GLN A 119 10.72 -31.39 4.90
N ARG A 120 10.45 -30.97 3.66
CA ARG A 120 9.18 -30.38 3.26
C ARG A 120 8.08 -31.40 3.58
N THR A 121 7.58 -31.38 4.81
CA THR A 121 6.16 -31.63 5.04
C THR A 121 5.48 -30.34 4.61
N SER A 122 4.77 -30.43 3.49
CA SER A 122 3.74 -29.49 3.11
C SER A 122 2.72 -29.38 4.25
N GLU A 123 2.98 -28.51 5.22
CA GLU A 123 1.95 -28.00 6.12
C GLU A 123 1.13 -26.97 5.37
N ALA A 124 0.26 -27.50 4.51
CA ALA A 124 -1.09 -27.00 4.44
C ALA A 124 -1.74 -27.32 5.79
N ASP A 125 -1.52 -26.49 6.80
CA ASP A 125 -2.37 -26.53 7.97
C ASP A 125 -2.55 -25.15 8.63
N ARG A 126 -3.83 -24.83 8.81
CA ARG A 126 -4.41 -23.84 9.73
C ARG A 126 -4.19 -22.36 9.45
N ARG A 127 -4.88 -21.86 8.42
CA ARG A 127 -5.80 -20.72 8.64
C ARG A 127 -7.24 -21.22 8.55
N SER A 128 -7.66 -21.84 9.66
CA SER A 128 -9.06 -22.14 9.92
C SER A 128 -9.78 -20.82 10.22
N GLY A 129 -10.75 -20.49 9.38
CA GLY A 129 -11.95 -19.73 9.76
C GLY A 129 -11.76 -18.33 10.35
N SER A 130 -11.32 -17.38 9.53
CA SER A 130 -12.00 -16.07 9.50
C SER A 130 -11.73 -15.43 8.14
N ASP A 131 -12.79 -15.02 7.45
CA ASP A 131 -12.76 -14.25 6.20
C ASP A 131 -12.26 -12.81 6.46
N VAL A 132 -11.09 -12.70 7.10
CA VAL A 132 -10.47 -11.44 7.45
C VAL A 132 -9.15 -11.39 6.71
N TYR A 133 -9.23 -11.01 5.45
CA TYR A 133 -8.07 -10.59 4.68
C TYR A 133 -7.39 -9.40 5.37
N ALA A 134 -6.09 -9.24 5.16
CA ALA A 134 -5.34 -8.13 5.75
C ALA A 134 -6.03 -6.79 5.42
N ARG A 135 -5.89 -5.79 6.30
CA ARG A 135 -6.56 -4.48 6.14
C ARG A 135 -6.21 -3.74 4.84
N ASN A 136 -5.16 -4.18 4.16
CA ASN A 136 -4.62 -3.67 2.90
C ASN A 136 -4.76 -4.67 1.73
N ALA A 137 -5.57 -5.71 1.88
CA ALA A 137 -5.80 -6.68 0.82
C ALA A 137 -6.50 -6.02 -0.38
N LEU A 138 -6.03 -6.37 -1.57
CA LEU A 138 -6.59 -5.87 -2.82
C LEU A 138 -7.37 -6.97 -3.51
N TYR A 139 -8.58 -6.65 -3.96
CA TYR A 139 -9.44 -7.57 -4.67
C TYR A 139 -9.38 -7.33 -6.18
N TYR A 140 -9.33 -8.42 -6.93
CA TYR A 140 -9.27 -8.43 -8.39
C TYR A 140 -10.42 -9.25 -8.95
N CYS A 141 -11.10 -8.70 -9.96
CA CYS A 141 -12.03 -9.44 -10.80
C CYS A 141 -11.22 -10.25 -11.81
N VAL A 142 -11.53 -11.54 -11.97
CA VAL A 142 -10.85 -12.43 -12.91
C VAL A 142 -11.88 -13.17 -13.76
N ARG A 143 -11.63 -13.19 -15.06
CA ARG A 143 -12.37 -14.00 -16.01
C ARG A 143 -11.64 -15.34 -16.22
N PRO A 144 -12.21 -16.47 -15.81
CA PRO A 144 -11.54 -17.77 -15.91
C PRO A 144 -11.26 -18.22 -17.36
N SER A 145 -11.99 -17.69 -18.33
CA SER A 145 -11.94 -18.14 -19.74
C SER A 145 -10.63 -17.77 -20.48
N ASP A 146 -9.99 -16.68 -20.06
CA ASP A 146 -8.87 -16.01 -20.73
C ASP A 146 -7.87 -15.41 -19.72
N GLY A 147 -8.13 -15.53 -18.42
CA GLY A 147 -7.30 -14.96 -17.37
C GLY A 147 -7.31 -13.42 -17.37
N TYR A 148 -8.28 -12.78 -18.02
CA TYR A 148 -8.37 -11.32 -17.95
C TYR A 148 -8.65 -10.90 -16.51
N HIS A 149 -7.87 -9.96 -15.99
CA HIS A 149 -8.04 -9.46 -14.61
C HIS A 149 -7.96 -7.95 -14.52
N PHE A 150 -8.66 -7.39 -13.53
CA PHE A 150 -8.66 -5.96 -13.22
C PHE A 150 -9.01 -5.72 -11.74
N PRO A 151 -8.61 -4.59 -11.14
CA PRO A 151 -8.96 -4.26 -9.76
C PRO A 151 -10.48 -4.14 -9.57
N ALA A 152 -11.04 -4.80 -8.56
CA ALA A 152 -12.46 -4.71 -8.27
C ALA A 152 -12.88 -3.28 -7.85
N PRO A 153 -14.10 -2.81 -8.16
CA PRO A 153 -14.52 -1.45 -7.84
C PRO A 153 -14.60 -1.21 -6.32
N ASN A 154 -13.81 -0.27 -5.81
CA ASN A 154 -13.61 -0.03 -4.36
C ASN A 154 -12.81 -1.12 -3.64
N SER A 155 -11.92 -1.83 -4.34
CA SER A 155 -11.08 -2.89 -3.77
C SER A 155 -10.26 -2.44 -2.55
N GLN A 156 -9.83 -1.18 -2.52
CA GLN A 156 -9.09 -0.57 -1.42
C GLN A 156 -9.88 -0.45 -0.10
N PHE A 157 -11.21 -0.56 -0.16
CA PHE A 157 -12.11 -0.45 0.99
C PHE A 157 -12.75 -1.81 1.35
N GLY A 158 -12.18 -2.91 0.86
CA GLY A 158 -12.78 -4.23 1.02
C GLY A 158 -12.81 -4.70 2.48
N GLY A 159 -14.01 -4.76 3.06
CA GLY A 159 -14.28 -5.34 4.38
C GLY A 159 -14.58 -6.85 4.34
N PRO A 160 -14.97 -7.46 5.49
CA PRO A 160 -15.16 -8.90 5.65
C PRO A 160 -16.29 -9.53 4.80
N ASN A 161 -17.04 -8.73 4.03
CA ASN A 161 -18.09 -9.22 3.10
C ASN A 161 -17.94 -8.66 1.68
N TYR A 162 -16.88 -7.89 1.42
CA TYR A 162 -16.72 -7.19 0.16
C TYR A 162 -16.60 -8.13 -1.03
N ALA A 163 -16.01 -9.31 -0.86
CA ALA A 163 -15.85 -10.28 -1.94
C ALA A 163 -17.18 -10.71 -2.58
N LYS A 164 -18.26 -10.81 -1.79
CA LYS A 164 -19.60 -11.15 -2.30
C LYS A 164 -20.22 -10.02 -3.12
N SER A 165 -20.09 -8.77 -2.69
CA SER A 165 -20.54 -7.63 -3.50
C SER A 165 -19.65 -7.42 -4.72
N ALA A 166 -18.34 -7.69 -4.59
CA ALA A 166 -17.39 -7.55 -5.69
C ALA A 166 -17.69 -8.54 -6.81
N ILE A 167 -18.02 -9.81 -6.52
CA ILE A 167 -18.31 -10.79 -7.58
C ILE A 167 -19.53 -10.40 -8.42
N GLU A 168 -20.57 -9.83 -7.81
CA GLU A 168 -21.74 -9.32 -8.54
C GLU A 168 -21.38 -8.14 -9.44
N GLN A 169 -20.55 -7.21 -8.95
CA GLN A 169 -20.05 -6.09 -9.75
C GLN A 169 -19.20 -6.58 -10.92
N CYS A 170 -18.27 -7.52 -10.69
CA CYS A 170 -17.44 -8.11 -11.74
C CYS A 170 -18.30 -8.75 -12.84
N ARG A 171 -19.34 -9.51 -12.45
CA ARG A 171 -20.30 -10.13 -13.38
C ARG A 171 -21.07 -9.10 -14.18
N PHE A 172 -21.48 -8.00 -13.55
CA PHE A 172 -22.18 -6.91 -14.23
C PHE A 172 -21.28 -6.17 -15.24
N ILE A 173 -20.03 -5.88 -14.87
CA ILE A 173 -19.08 -5.13 -15.72
C ILE A 173 -18.70 -5.95 -16.97
N CYS A 174 -18.49 -7.26 -16.82
CA CYS A 174 -18.06 -8.13 -17.91
C CYS A 174 -19.19 -8.88 -18.61
N GLU A 175 -20.44 -8.77 -18.12
CA GLU A 175 -21.62 -9.49 -18.62
C GLU A 175 -21.42 -11.02 -18.66
N ASP A 176 -20.58 -11.53 -17.77
CA ASP A 176 -20.18 -12.93 -17.72
C ASP A 176 -20.44 -13.50 -16.31
N PRO A 177 -21.34 -14.50 -16.16
CA PRO A 177 -21.64 -15.11 -14.87
C PRO A 177 -20.46 -15.92 -14.30
N ALA A 178 -19.52 -16.36 -15.15
CA ALA A 178 -18.36 -17.13 -14.76
C ALA A 178 -17.24 -16.26 -14.15
N MET A 179 -17.42 -14.94 -14.05
CA MET A 179 -16.48 -14.07 -13.36
C MET A 179 -16.29 -14.51 -11.90
N THR A 180 -15.03 -14.50 -11.46
CA THR A 180 -14.63 -14.86 -10.10
C THR A 180 -13.80 -13.72 -9.49
N VAL A 181 -13.66 -13.75 -8.16
CA VAL A 181 -12.88 -12.74 -7.43
C VAL A 181 -11.68 -13.41 -6.81
N TYR A 182 -10.53 -12.77 -6.98
CA TYR A 182 -9.28 -13.12 -6.35
C TYR A 182 -8.88 -12.03 -5.37
N VAL A 183 -8.10 -12.40 -4.38
CA VAL A 183 -7.59 -11.51 -3.34
C VAL A 183 -6.08 -11.61 -3.28
N LEU A 184 -5.45 -10.44 -3.28
CA LEU A 184 -4.05 -10.27 -3.03
C LEU A 184 -3.90 -9.85 -1.56
N GLU A 185 -3.41 -10.76 -0.72
CA GLU A 185 -3.35 -10.54 0.74
C GLU A 185 -2.47 -9.34 1.12
N SER A 186 -1.42 -9.07 0.35
CA SER A 186 -0.53 -7.92 0.57
C SER A 186 -0.16 -7.27 -0.76
N PRO A 187 -0.13 -5.93 -0.85
CA PRO A 187 0.19 -5.22 -2.08
C PRO A 187 1.66 -5.39 -2.53
N GLN A 188 2.52 -5.98 -1.69
CA GLN A 188 3.90 -6.32 -2.04
C GLN A 188 4.01 -7.65 -2.80
N LEU A 189 2.97 -8.49 -2.81
CA LEU A 189 2.96 -9.73 -3.58
C LEU A 189 2.69 -9.45 -5.06
N GLU A 190 3.13 -10.36 -5.92
CA GLU A 190 2.82 -10.30 -7.34
C GLU A 190 1.36 -10.70 -7.61
N ILE A 191 0.81 -10.20 -8.71
CA ILE A 191 -0.54 -10.57 -9.17
C ILE A 191 -0.64 -12.08 -9.45
N SER A 192 0.48 -12.74 -9.79
CA SER A 192 0.54 -14.20 -9.98
C SER A 192 0.20 -15.01 -8.72
N GLU A 193 0.40 -14.41 -7.53
CA GLU A 193 0.23 -15.03 -6.22
C GLU A 193 -1.15 -14.76 -5.59
N MET A 194 -2.03 -14.03 -6.27
CA MET A 194 -3.38 -13.79 -5.77
C MET A 194 -4.19 -15.08 -5.67
N LEU A 195 -5.06 -15.17 -4.65
CA LEU A 195 -5.80 -16.38 -4.31
C LEU A 195 -7.28 -16.22 -4.65
N SER A 196 -7.89 -17.25 -5.23
CA SER A 196 -9.34 -17.28 -5.45
C SER A 196 -10.08 -17.22 -4.11
N VAL A 197 -11.10 -16.37 -3.99
CA VAL A 197 -11.90 -16.28 -2.77
C VAL A 197 -12.67 -17.58 -2.50
N GLU A 198 -13.13 -18.26 -3.55
CA GLU A 198 -13.96 -19.46 -3.44
C GLU A 198 -13.13 -20.73 -3.22
N THR A 199 -12.11 -20.93 -4.07
CA THR A 199 -11.34 -22.18 -4.13
C THR A 199 -10.00 -22.09 -3.42
N LYS A 200 -9.55 -20.89 -3.04
CA LYS A 200 -8.21 -20.62 -2.49
C LYS A 200 -7.06 -21.08 -3.37
N THR A 201 -7.32 -21.29 -4.66
CA THR A 201 -6.30 -21.62 -5.64
C THR A 201 -5.59 -20.35 -6.11
N PRO A 202 -4.26 -20.38 -6.26
CA PRO A 202 -3.53 -19.23 -6.77
C PRO A 202 -3.82 -18.99 -8.25
N TYR A 203 -3.77 -17.74 -8.66
CA TYR A 203 -4.09 -17.35 -10.03
C TYR A 203 -3.18 -17.99 -11.08
N ARG A 204 -1.91 -18.22 -10.76
CA ARG A 204 -0.96 -18.95 -11.63
C ARG A 204 -1.39 -20.39 -11.98
N GLU A 205 -2.25 -21.02 -11.18
CA GLU A 205 -2.76 -22.38 -11.44
C GLU A 205 -3.94 -22.39 -12.41
N LEU A 206 -4.49 -21.21 -12.74
CA LEU A 206 -5.52 -21.10 -13.76
C LEU A 206 -4.91 -21.42 -15.13
N ALA A 207 -5.45 -22.43 -15.83
CA ALA A 207 -4.96 -22.84 -17.15
C ALA A 207 -4.97 -21.69 -18.19
N ALA A 208 -5.85 -20.71 -18.01
CA ALA A 208 -5.95 -19.53 -18.85
C ALA A 208 -5.21 -18.29 -18.30
N ALA A 209 -4.41 -18.43 -17.23
CA ALA A 209 -3.70 -17.31 -16.64
C ALA A 209 -2.89 -16.54 -17.69
N PHE A 210 -3.02 -15.21 -17.68
CA PHE A 210 -2.31 -14.27 -18.55
C PHE A 210 -2.57 -14.40 -20.06
N ARG A 211 -3.49 -15.26 -20.52
CA ARG A 211 -3.77 -15.44 -21.96
C ARG A 211 -4.29 -14.17 -22.63
N TYR A 212 -4.98 -13.30 -21.90
CA TYR A 212 -5.44 -12.00 -22.41
C TYR A 212 -4.30 -11.09 -22.91
N GLN A 213 -3.04 -11.31 -22.50
CA GLN A 213 -1.91 -10.50 -22.97
C GLN A 213 -1.48 -10.88 -24.40
N THR A 214 -1.71 -12.12 -24.81
CA THR A 214 -1.34 -12.62 -26.15
C THR A 214 -2.50 -12.51 -27.14
N ASP A 215 -3.74 -12.62 -26.67
CA ASP A 215 -4.95 -12.61 -27.51
C ASP A 215 -5.49 -11.18 -27.67
N LEU A 216 -4.95 -10.41 -28.62
CA LEU A 216 -5.27 -8.98 -28.87
C LEU A 216 -6.69 -8.67 -29.42
N GLY A 217 -7.65 -9.60 -29.30
CA GLY A 217 -8.98 -9.46 -29.92
C GLY A 217 -10.16 -9.77 -29.01
N ARG A 218 -9.94 -9.96 -27.71
CA ARG A 218 -11.01 -10.37 -26.79
C ARG A 218 -11.65 -9.16 -26.11
N ASN A 219 -12.98 -9.07 -26.18
CA ASN A 219 -13.78 -7.97 -25.66
C ASN A 219 -13.42 -7.68 -24.19
N SER A 220 -12.80 -6.53 -23.96
CA SER A 220 -12.60 -5.96 -22.62
C SER A 220 -13.95 -5.75 -21.95
N CYS A 221 -13.98 -5.78 -20.62
CA CYS A 221 -15.23 -5.57 -19.90
C CYS A 221 -15.78 -4.15 -20.12
N ASN A 222 -17.11 -4.01 -20.12
CA ASN A 222 -17.79 -2.76 -20.46
C ASN A 222 -17.91 -1.84 -19.23
N TRP A 223 -16.87 -1.04 -19.01
CA TRP A 223 -16.84 -0.07 -17.92
C TRP A 223 -17.78 1.13 -18.13
N SER A 224 -18.00 1.56 -19.37
CA SER A 224 -18.87 2.71 -19.65
C SER A 224 -20.31 2.43 -19.21
N ARG A 225 -20.80 1.20 -19.41
CA ARG A 225 -22.08 0.73 -18.89
C ARG A 225 -22.13 0.76 -17.37
N TYR A 226 -21.09 0.27 -16.70
CA TYR A 226 -21.00 0.29 -15.24
C TYR A 226 -21.07 1.72 -14.69
N PHE A 227 -20.26 2.64 -15.23
CA PHE A 227 -20.27 4.03 -14.79
C PHE A 227 -21.59 4.74 -15.12
N ALA A 228 -22.19 4.50 -16.28
CA ALA A 228 -23.51 5.04 -16.62
C ALA A 228 -24.57 4.60 -15.60
N ARG A 229 -24.55 3.31 -15.20
CA ARG A 229 -25.46 2.78 -14.19
C ARG A 229 -25.20 3.38 -12.81
N MET A 230 -23.94 3.50 -12.40
CA MET A 230 -23.59 4.12 -11.12
C MET A 230 -23.98 5.60 -11.08
N ASN A 231 -23.83 6.32 -12.19
CA ASN A 231 -24.26 7.71 -12.30
C ASN A 231 -25.78 7.84 -12.24
N GLU A 232 -26.53 6.96 -12.92
CA GLU A 232 -27.99 6.92 -12.84
C GLU A 232 -28.47 6.70 -11.40
N LEU A 233 -27.87 5.73 -10.70
CA LEU A 233 -28.19 5.45 -9.31
C LEU A 233 -27.86 6.64 -8.41
N SER A 234 -26.70 7.26 -8.62
CA SER A 234 -26.25 8.43 -7.86
C SER A 234 -27.19 9.63 -8.08
N ALA A 235 -27.63 9.87 -9.32
CA ALA A 235 -28.58 10.92 -9.65
C ALA A 235 -29.96 10.70 -8.99
N ARG A 236 -30.36 9.43 -8.77
CA ARG A 236 -31.59 9.09 -8.04
C ARG A 236 -31.42 9.16 -6.51
N THR A 237 -30.22 8.94 -5.98
CA THR A 237 -29.91 9.02 -4.54
C THR A 237 -29.44 10.39 -4.07
N VAL A 238 -29.32 11.40 -4.95
CA VAL A 238 -29.30 12.80 -4.51
C VAL A 238 -30.67 13.10 -3.91
N SER A 239 -30.78 12.76 -2.63
CA SER A 239 -31.89 13.10 -1.77
C SER A 239 -32.08 14.61 -1.80
N THR A 240 -33.33 14.98 -2.00
CA THR A 240 -33.98 16.28 -1.92
C THR A 240 -33.68 16.95 -0.58
N THR A 241 -32.43 17.32 -0.32
CA THR A 241 -32.17 18.37 0.67
C THR A 241 -32.83 19.60 0.07
N ASP A 242 -33.87 20.08 0.71
CA ASP A 242 -34.64 21.23 0.24
C ASP A 242 -33.69 22.44 0.11
N LEU A 243 -33.21 22.68 -1.12
CA LEU A 243 -32.28 23.76 -1.46
C LEU A 243 -32.99 25.12 -1.51
N THR A 244 -34.29 25.20 -1.20
CA THR A 244 -35.06 26.46 -1.19
C THR A 244 -34.46 27.51 -0.25
N GLY A 245 -33.67 27.12 0.75
CA GLY A 245 -32.91 28.03 1.63
C GLY A 245 -31.40 28.13 1.35
N SER A 246 -30.87 27.40 0.36
CA SER A 246 -29.45 27.39 0.05
C SER A 246 -29.15 28.38 -1.08
N ILE A 247 -28.72 29.58 -0.71
CA ILE A 247 -28.08 30.50 -1.67
C ILE A 247 -26.71 29.89 -1.97
N ILE A 248 -26.62 29.09 -3.03
CA ILE A 248 -25.33 28.67 -3.59
C ILE A 248 -24.76 29.92 -4.27
N PRO A 249 -23.74 30.59 -3.71
CA PRO A 249 -23.17 31.74 -4.36
C PRO A 249 -22.47 31.24 -5.62
N VAL A 250 -23.01 31.61 -6.77
CA VAL A 250 -22.35 31.39 -8.06
C VAL A 250 -21.01 32.10 -7.97
N PRO A 251 -19.87 31.43 -8.23
CA PRO A 251 -18.57 32.10 -8.21
C PRO A 251 -18.62 33.23 -9.24
N SER A 252 -18.65 34.47 -8.76
CA SER A 252 -18.57 35.64 -9.61
C SER A 252 -17.25 35.58 -10.37
N LEU A 253 -17.30 35.87 -11.67
CA LEU A 253 -16.12 35.93 -12.53
C LEU A 253 -14.97 36.68 -11.84
N ARG A 254 -13.76 36.16 -12.09
CA ARG A 254 -12.45 36.67 -11.66
C ARG A 254 -12.50 38.18 -11.34
N PRO A 255 -12.11 38.61 -10.13
CA PRO A 255 -12.07 40.03 -9.81
C PRO A 255 -11.22 40.75 -10.84
N ALA A 256 -11.77 41.82 -11.41
CA ALA A 256 -11.00 42.72 -12.25
C ALA A 256 -9.77 43.16 -11.46
N ASN A 257 -8.60 43.10 -12.09
CA ASN A 257 -7.35 43.58 -11.52
C ASN A 257 -7.53 45.06 -11.20
N VAL A 258 -7.95 45.37 -9.98
CA VAL A 258 -7.78 46.68 -9.40
C VAL A 258 -6.28 46.88 -9.33
N ALA A 259 -5.79 47.77 -10.20
CA ALA A 259 -4.42 48.22 -10.19
C ALA A 259 -4.13 48.71 -8.77
N SER A 260 -3.39 47.90 -8.01
CA SER A 260 -2.72 48.37 -6.82
C SER A 260 -1.84 49.52 -7.26
N SER A 261 -2.13 50.71 -6.74
CA SER A 261 -1.29 51.90 -6.86
C SER A 261 0.06 51.59 -6.20
N ALA A 262 0.94 50.94 -6.95
CA ALA A 262 2.34 50.83 -6.60
C ALA A 262 2.93 52.24 -6.68
N LEU A 263 3.45 52.68 -5.55
CA LEU A 263 4.24 53.90 -5.40
C LEU A 263 5.30 53.96 -6.50
N ALA A 264 5.46 55.17 -7.04
CA ALA A 264 6.37 55.51 -8.11
C ALA A 264 7.79 54.99 -7.87
N PHE A 265 8.26 54.16 -8.81
CA PHE A 265 9.68 54.00 -9.08
C PHE A 265 9.90 54.52 -10.51
N GLU A 266 10.53 55.68 -10.59
CA GLU A 266 10.92 56.33 -11.83
C GLU A 266 12.20 55.63 -12.33
N GLY A 267 12.12 54.97 -13.48
CA GLY A 267 13.26 54.38 -14.17
C GLY A 267 12.99 54.34 -15.68
N PRO A 268 13.95 54.69 -16.55
CA PRO A 268 13.61 55.32 -17.82
C PRO A 268 13.31 54.33 -18.95
N LEU A 269 12.26 54.69 -19.70
CA LEU A 269 12.03 54.47 -21.14
C LEU A 269 12.06 53.03 -21.70
N LEU A 270 10.88 52.58 -22.15
CA LEU A 270 10.68 51.50 -23.11
C LEU A 270 11.49 51.75 -24.41
N PRO A 271 11.73 50.67 -25.19
CA PRO A 271 10.82 50.51 -26.31
C PRO A 271 10.24 49.10 -26.46
N GLN A 272 8.92 49.10 -26.70
CA GLN A 272 8.18 48.32 -27.70
C GLN A 272 8.01 46.80 -27.54
N SER A 273 6.75 46.40 -27.74
CA SER A 273 6.26 45.05 -28.04
C SER A 273 7.24 44.26 -28.90
N GLY A 274 7.83 43.24 -28.29
CA GLY A 274 8.39 42.09 -28.98
C GLY A 274 7.67 40.85 -28.49
N GLU A 275 6.95 40.21 -29.38
CA GLU A 275 6.42 38.85 -29.22
C GLU A 275 7.55 37.94 -28.71
N ARG A 276 7.48 37.54 -27.44
CA ARG A 276 8.48 36.63 -26.87
C ARG A 276 8.09 35.21 -27.26
N THR A 277 8.76 34.68 -28.27
CA THR A 277 8.67 33.25 -28.63
C THR A 277 9.26 32.41 -27.51
N VAL A 278 8.41 31.89 -26.63
CA VAL A 278 8.80 30.93 -25.59
C VAL A 278 8.81 29.53 -26.22
N ARG A 279 9.98 28.90 -26.31
CA ARG A 279 10.09 27.49 -26.68
C ARG A 279 9.69 26.61 -25.50
N ILE A 280 8.54 25.96 -25.60
CA ILE A 280 8.13 24.90 -24.68
C ILE A 280 8.89 23.64 -25.09
N VAL A 281 9.84 23.21 -24.27
CA VAL A 281 10.60 21.97 -24.48
C VAL A 281 10.10 20.94 -23.47
N GLY A 282 9.19 20.06 -23.91
CA GLY A 282 8.62 19.00 -23.11
C GLY A 282 7.50 18.28 -23.86
N PRO A 283 7.25 16.98 -23.61
CA PRO A 283 6.16 16.27 -24.26
C PRO A 283 4.82 16.92 -23.92
N VAL A 284 4.02 17.19 -24.95
CA VAL A 284 2.68 17.75 -24.82
C VAL A 284 1.76 16.63 -24.34
N PHE A 285 1.28 16.72 -23.09
CA PHE A 285 0.42 15.70 -22.47
C PHE A 285 -1.08 15.88 -22.72
N LEU A 286 -1.46 16.93 -23.45
CA LEU A 286 -2.85 17.27 -23.71
C LEU A 286 -3.11 17.17 -25.21
N GLN A 287 -4.02 16.29 -25.60
CA GLN A 287 -4.56 16.27 -26.95
C GLN A 287 -5.48 17.48 -27.09
N ASP A 288 -5.10 18.43 -27.92
CA ASP A 288 -5.98 19.51 -28.36
C ASP A 288 -7.14 18.87 -29.13
N SER A 289 -8.27 18.65 -28.46
CA SER A 289 -9.51 18.38 -29.16
C SER A 289 -9.91 19.67 -29.88
N GLU A 290 -9.62 19.70 -31.17
CA GLU A 290 -10.08 20.66 -32.18
C GLU A 290 -11.58 20.95 -31.98
N GLY A 291 -11.86 21.99 -31.20
CA GLY A 291 -13.19 22.47 -30.86
C GLY A 291 -13.14 23.98 -30.92
N GLU A 292 -13.31 24.51 -32.13
CA GLU A 292 -13.32 25.92 -32.50
C GLU A 292 -14.22 26.76 -31.58
N PHE A 293 -13.64 27.32 -30.51
CA PHE A 293 -14.26 28.41 -29.75
C PHE A 293 -13.98 29.73 -30.46
N ARG A 294 -14.73 30.00 -31.54
CA ARG A 294 -14.82 31.34 -32.13
C ARG A 294 -15.50 32.28 -31.13
N ALA A 295 -14.70 33.00 -30.36
CA ALA A 295 -15.13 34.19 -29.65
C ALA A 295 -15.52 35.26 -30.68
N LYS A 296 -16.81 35.35 -31.01
CA LYS A 296 -17.35 36.49 -31.76
C LYS A 296 -17.42 37.71 -30.83
N ALA A 297 -16.42 38.58 -30.94
CA ALA A 297 -16.59 39.99 -30.59
C ALA A 297 -17.10 40.71 -31.85
N GLN A 298 -18.41 40.95 -31.94
CA GLN A 298 -18.96 41.93 -32.86
C GLN A 298 -19.09 43.25 -32.09
N LEU A 299 -18.19 44.18 -32.40
CA LEU A 299 -18.33 45.59 -32.09
C LEU A 299 -18.74 46.31 -33.38
N ASP A 300 -19.71 47.20 -33.22
CA ASP A 300 -20.36 48.03 -34.21
C ASP A 300 -19.42 48.81 -35.13
N LYS A 301 -19.82 48.90 -36.40
CA LYS A 301 -19.49 50.05 -37.25
C LYS A 301 -20.52 50.21 -38.36
N GLU A 302 -21.54 51.04 -38.13
CA GLU A 302 -22.25 51.79 -39.16
C GLU A 302 -22.94 53.02 -38.54
N ARG A 303 -22.20 54.13 -38.45
CA ARG A 303 -22.62 55.48 -38.88
C ARG A 303 -21.40 56.40 -38.87
#